data_AF-A0A822ZKY7-F1
#
_entry.id   AF-A0A822ZKY7-F1
#
_cell.length_a   1.000
_cell.length_b   1.000
_cell.length_c   1.000
_cell.angle_alpha   90.00
_cell.angle_beta   90.00
_cell.angle_gamma   90.00
#
_symmetry.space_group_name_H-M   'P 1'
#
loop_
_entity.id
_entity.type
_entity.pdbx_description
1 polymer ?
#
loop_
_entity_poly.entity_id
_entity_poly.type
_entity_poly.pdbx_seq_one_letter_code
_entity_poly.pdbx_strand_id
1 'polypeptide(L)'
;MRREISDFNTHFSFTINSLNDNNFGDGLAFFLAPNGSIIPPQSGGGCLGLFSYDFWFDNRSENQLIAVEFDTFSNDWDPDYIHVSIDANSI
;
A
#
# COMPACT_ATOMS: atom_id res chain seq x y z
N MET A 1 29.78 11.84 -2.77
CA MET A 1 29.21 10.93 -1.75
C MET A 1 28.93 9.59 -2.42
N ARG A 2 29.31 8.48 -1.79
CA ARG A 2 28.89 7.14 -2.26
C ARG A 2 27.47 6.91 -1.76
N ARG A 3 26.57 6.43 -2.63
CA ARG A 3 25.29 5.85 -2.19
C ARG A 3 25.62 4.49 -1.58
N GLU A 4 25.45 4.38 -0.27
CA GLU A 4 25.38 3.08 0.39
C GLU A 4 23.90 2.68 0.46
N ILE A 5 23.63 1.44 0.07
CA ILE A 5 22.31 0.84 0.09
C ILE A 5 22.26 -0.06 1.32
N SER A 6 21.14 -0.05 2.03
CA SER A 6 20.92 -0.90 3.19
C SER A 6 20.08 -2.12 2.82
N ASP A 7 20.42 -3.27 3.37
CA ASP A 7 19.58 -4.45 3.37
C ASP A 7 18.73 -4.49 4.64
N PHE A 8 17.50 -5.00 4.56
CA PHE A 8 16.65 -5.20 5.73
C PHE A 8 15.84 -6.51 5.62
N ASN A 9 15.41 -7.01 6.76
CA ASN A 9 14.47 -8.13 6.87
C ASN A 9 13.43 -7.78 7.94
N THR A 10 12.17 -8.09 7.65
CA THR A 10 11.06 -7.91 8.59
C THR A 10 10.26 -9.20 8.68
N HIS A 11 9.72 -9.47 9.87
CA HIS A 11 8.83 -10.58 10.12
C HIS A 11 7.72 -10.12 11.05
N PHE A 12 6.48 -10.30 10.63
CA PHE A 12 5.30 -9.96 11.41
C PHE A 12 4.19 -10.99 11.15
N SER A 13 3.21 -11.02 12.05
CA SER A 13 2.01 -11.85 11.93
C SER A 13 0.80 -10.97 12.13
N PHE A 14 -0.24 -11.20 11.34
CA PHE A 14 -1.48 -10.42 11.39
C PHE A 14 -2.67 -11.32 11.07
N THR A 15 -3.86 -10.85 11.42
CA THR A 15 -5.14 -11.48 11.08
C THR A 15 -6.08 -10.41 10.57
N ILE A 16 -6.66 -10.63 9.38
CA ILE A 16 -7.80 -9.86 8.87
C ILE A 16 -9.04 -10.74 9.04
N ASN A 17 -10.06 -10.23 9.73
CA ASN A 17 -11.29 -10.96 10.01
C ASN A 17 -12.50 -10.09 9.65
N SER A 18 -13.25 -10.49 8.62
CA SER A 18 -14.45 -9.78 8.16
C SER A 18 -15.68 -10.02 9.03
N LEU A 19 -15.57 -10.82 10.10
CA LEU A 19 -16.68 -11.18 10.99
C LEU A 19 -17.87 -11.84 10.25
N ASN A 20 -17.59 -12.58 9.17
CA ASN A 20 -18.56 -13.17 8.24
C ASN A 20 -19.34 -12.15 7.40
N ASP A 21 -18.86 -10.91 7.30
CA ASP A 21 -19.35 -9.98 6.29
C ASP A 21 -18.79 -10.37 4.91
N ASN A 22 -19.66 -10.31 3.90
CA ASN A 22 -19.30 -10.49 2.50
C ASN A 22 -18.88 -9.17 1.84
N ASN A 23 -19.13 -8.05 2.50
CA ASN A 23 -18.65 -6.73 2.12
C ASN A 23 -17.46 -6.35 3.02
N PHE A 24 -16.26 -6.75 2.60
CA PHE A 24 -15.03 -6.55 3.36
C PHE A 24 -13.95 -5.91 2.50
N GLY A 25 -13.08 -5.16 3.15
CA GLY A 25 -12.01 -4.39 2.52
C GLY A 25 -11.40 -3.39 3.51
N ASP A 26 -10.34 -2.69 3.15
CA ASP A 26 -9.65 -2.77 1.85
C ASP A 26 -8.37 -3.61 1.93
N GLY A 27 -7.57 -3.47 2.98
CA GLY A 27 -6.40 -4.32 3.15
C GLY A 27 -5.46 -3.86 4.26
N LEU A 28 -4.23 -4.35 4.20
CA LEU A 28 -3.11 -3.95 5.06
C LEU A 28 -1.85 -3.79 4.22
N ALA A 29 -1.00 -2.81 4.53
CA ALA A 29 0.30 -2.67 3.87
C ALA A 29 1.44 -2.51 4.88
N PHE A 30 2.59 -3.11 4.57
CA PHE A 30 3.89 -2.77 5.16
C PHE A 30 4.61 -1.85 4.18
N PHE A 31 5.09 -0.69 4.63
CA PHE A 31 5.66 0.30 3.71
C PHE A 31 6.92 0.99 4.25
N LEU A 32 7.67 1.56 3.32
CA LEU A 32 8.79 2.46 3.57
C LEU A 32 8.46 3.80 2.90
N ALA A 33 8.52 4.88 3.68
CA ALA A 33 8.26 6.25 3.22
C ALA A 33 9.27 7.24 3.85
N PRO A 34 9.40 8.46 3.29
CA PRO A 34 10.24 9.49 3.87
C PRO A 34 9.91 9.77 5.35
N ASN A 35 10.94 10.08 6.13
CA ASN A 35 10.73 10.51 7.51
C ASN A 35 9.92 11.81 7.55
N GLY A 36 8.84 11.83 8.33
CA GLY A 36 7.90 12.94 8.41
C GLY A 36 6.78 12.89 7.36
N SER A 37 6.66 11.79 6.60
CA SER A 37 5.48 11.55 5.77
C SER A 37 4.19 11.60 6.59
N ILE A 38 3.16 12.17 5.98
CA ILE A 38 1.80 12.25 6.52
C ILE A 38 0.86 11.46 5.61
N ILE A 39 -0.29 11.05 6.14
CA ILE A 39 -1.35 10.43 5.34
C ILE A 39 -1.79 11.43 4.25
N PRO A 40 -1.72 11.08 2.96
CA PRO A 40 -2.18 11.97 1.90
C PRO A 40 -3.67 12.27 2.04
N PRO A 41 -4.16 13.45 1.62
CA PRO A 41 -5.59 13.70 1.53
C PRO A 41 -6.22 12.71 0.53
N GLN A 42 -7.49 12.34 0.74
CA GLN A 42 -8.24 11.46 -0.16
C GLN A 42 -7.53 10.11 -0.44
N SER A 43 -7.08 9.42 0.60
CA SER A 43 -6.28 8.18 0.50
C SER A 43 -6.95 6.95 1.12
N GLY A 44 -8.26 7.01 1.39
CA GLY A 44 -9.00 5.90 1.99
C GLY A 44 -9.26 4.75 1.01
N GLY A 45 -9.82 3.65 1.49
CA GLY A 45 -10.17 2.53 0.63
C GLY A 45 -8.94 1.79 0.09
N GLY A 46 -9.01 1.33 -1.15
CA GLY A 46 -7.92 0.66 -1.88
C GLY A 46 -6.62 1.46 -2.05
N CYS A 47 -6.59 2.74 -1.69
CA CYS A 47 -5.34 3.50 -1.57
C CYS A 47 -4.56 3.22 -0.27
N LEU A 48 -5.13 2.45 0.67
CA LEU A 48 -4.55 1.99 1.93
C LEU A 48 -3.93 3.08 2.82
N GLY A 49 -4.31 4.35 2.63
CA GLY A 49 -3.72 5.51 3.29
C GLY A 49 -2.33 5.90 2.77
N LEU A 50 -1.87 5.31 1.66
CA LEU A 50 -0.52 5.48 1.11
C LEU A 50 -0.48 6.40 -0.11
N PHE A 51 -1.53 6.39 -0.93
CA PHE A 51 -1.64 7.19 -2.15
C PHE A 51 -2.89 8.06 -2.14
N SER A 52 -2.84 9.24 -2.77
CA SER A 52 -4.05 10.06 -2.96
C SER A 52 -4.79 9.61 -4.21
N TYR A 53 -6.12 9.53 -4.15
CA TYR A 53 -6.99 9.40 -5.33
C TYR A 53 -6.87 10.53 -6.35
N ASP A 54 -6.05 11.56 -6.13
CA ASP A 54 -5.75 12.52 -7.20
C ASP A 54 -4.64 12.01 -8.14
N PHE A 55 -3.83 11.03 -7.69
CA PHE A 55 -2.60 10.60 -8.38
C PHE A 55 -2.11 9.19 -8.00
N TRP A 56 -3.01 8.27 -7.67
CA TRP A 56 -2.69 6.94 -7.14
C TRP A 56 -2.03 5.99 -8.15
N PHE A 57 -2.33 6.12 -9.44
CA PHE A 57 -1.62 5.41 -10.53
C PHE A 57 -0.43 6.17 -11.11
N ASP A 58 -0.25 7.42 -10.70
CA ASP A 58 0.86 8.19 -11.22
C ASP A 58 2.10 7.74 -10.45
N ASN A 59 2.98 6.99 -11.12
CA ASN A 59 4.31 6.61 -10.63
C ASN A 59 5.20 7.86 -10.48
N ARG A 60 4.85 8.69 -9.51
CA ARG A 60 5.45 9.98 -9.21
C ARG A 60 6.66 9.75 -8.33
N SER A 61 7.79 10.24 -8.79
CA SER A 61 9.04 10.21 -8.04
C SER A 61 8.93 10.90 -6.67
N GLU A 62 7.93 11.76 -6.49
CA GLU A 62 7.60 12.50 -5.28
C GLU A 62 6.98 11.63 -4.19
N ASN A 63 6.30 10.52 -4.55
CA ASN A 63 5.69 9.62 -3.58
C ASN A 63 6.77 8.97 -2.69
N GLN A 64 7.90 8.59 -3.29
CA GLN A 64 9.06 7.98 -2.62
C GLN A 64 8.65 6.84 -1.68
N LEU A 65 7.69 6.04 -2.11
CA LEU A 65 7.04 5.03 -1.29
C LEU A 65 7.20 3.67 -1.95
N ILE A 66 7.55 2.68 -1.14
CA ILE A 66 7.49 1.26 -1.51
C ILE A 66 6.63 0.57 -0.47
N ALA A 67 5.71 -0.27 -0.91
CA ALA A 67 4.89 -1.08 -0.02
C ALA A 67 4.83 -2.54 -0.46
N VAL A 68 4.48 -3.38 0.50
CA VAL A 68 3.96 -4.72 0.29
C VAL A 68 2.55 -4.70 0.84
N GLU A 69 1.57 -4.77 -0.06
CA GLU A 69 0.15 -4.77 0.27
C GLU A 69 -0.42 -6.19 0.36
N PHE A 70 -1.40 -6.33 1.23
CA PHE A 70 -2.25 -7.50 1.41
C PHE A 70 -3.67 -7.03 1.15
N ASP A 71 -4.02 -6.96 -0.13
CA ASP A 71 -5.28 -6.41 -0.60
C ASP A 71 -6.40 -7.46 -0.53
N THR A 72 -7.48 -7.09 0.15
CA THR A 72 -8.65 -7.92 0.37
C THR A 72 -9.86 -7.51 -0.47
N PHE A 73 -9.79 -6.39 -1.19
CA PHE A 73 -10.86 -5.87 -2.00
C PHE A 73 -10.38 -5.58 -3.43
N SER A 74 -10.95 -6.29 -4.41
CA SER A 74 -10.62 -6.05 -5.82
C SER A 74 -11.36 -4.82 -6.33
N ASN A 75 -10.66 -3.68 -6.39
CA ASN A 75 -11.12 -2.48 -7.07
C ASN A 75 -11.03 -2.64 -8.61
N ASP A 76 -11.59 -1.69 -9.37
CA ASP A 76 -11.64 -1.72 -10.85
C ASP A 76 -10.25 -1.78 -11.52
N TRP A 77 -9.19 -1.49 -10.77
CA TRP A 77 -7.80 -1.54 -11.23
C TRP A 77 -7.02 -2.77 -10.80
N ASP A 78 -7.58 -3.55 -9.87
CA ASP A 78 -6.92 -4.72 -9.33
C ASP A 78 -7.17 -5.95 -10.20
N PRO A 79 -6.36 -7.02 -10.03
CA PRO A 79 -6.78 -8.35 -10.43
C PRO A 79 -8.10 -8.74 -9.74
N ASP A 80 -8.92 -9.57 -10.39
CA ASP A 80 -10.22 -10.05 -9.88
C ASP A 80 -10.13 -11.03 -8.67
N TYR A 81 -9.11 -10.90 -7.82
CA TYR A 81 -8.86 -11.76 -6.66
C TYR A 81 -8.08 -11.04 -5.55
N ILE A 82 -8.27 -11.50 -4.31
CA ILE A 82 -7.47 -11.12 -3.12
C ILE A 82 -6.00 -11.44 -3.39
N HIS A 83 -5.11 -10.48 -3.21
CA HIS A 83 -3.74 -10.60 -3.66
C HIS A 83 -2.73 -9.97 -2.71
N VAL A 84 -1.46 -10.23 -3.01
CA VAL A 84 -0.31 -9.63 -2.34
C VAL A 84 0.58 -9.06 -3.44
N SER A 85 0.94 -7.80 -3.35
CA SER A 85 1.70 -7.11 -4.40
C SER A 85 2.85 -6.27 -3.82
N ILE A 86 3.64 -5.68 -4.71
CA ILE A 86 4.70 -4.74 -4.37
C ILE A 86 4.42 -3.43 -5.09
N ASP A 87 4.19 -2.39 -4.31
CA ASP A 87 3.91 -1.06 -4.80
C ASP A 87 5.21 -0.28 -4.88
N ALA A 88 5.43 0.39 -6.01
CA ALA A 88 6.58 1.26 -6.21
C ALA A 88 6.13 2.61 -6.76
N ASN A 89 5.86 3.55 -5.84
CA ASN A 89 5.31 4.88 -6.08
C ASN A 89 3.92 4.93 -6.75
N SER A 90 3.23 3.81 -6.88
CA SER A 90 1.88 3.68 -7.44
C SER A 90 1.20 2.54 -6.71
N ILE A 91 -0.11 2.66 -6.50
CA ILE A 91 -0.95 1.47 -6.27
C ILE A 91 -0.93 0.62 -7.55
#